data_AF-A0ABD0BK08-F1
#
_entry.id   AF-A0ABD0BK08-F1
#
_cell.length_a   1.000
_cell.length_b   1.000
_cell.length_c   1.000
_cell.angle_alpha   90.00
_cell.angle_beta   90.00
_cell.angle_gamma   90.00
#
_symmetry.space_group_name_H-M   'P 1'
#
loop_
_entity.id
_entity.type
_entity.pdbx_description
1 polymer ?
#
loop_
_entity_poly.entity_id
_entity_poly.type
_entity_poly.pdbx_seq_one_letter_code
_entity_poly.pdbx_strand_id
1 'polypeptide(L)'
;MSSLQDQLLKLQDSTSDSSQPGANASTREKVIAVLALLGVEKENAVPSARLDSLGITSLDRIELTIRVEEHCGFRTTDTAIFALETVQDLIDYAERKGEQQK
;
A
#
# COMPACT_ATOMS: atom_id res chain seq x y z
N MET A 1 -12.90 -45.85 6.93
CA MET A 1 -12.64 -44.83 5.90
C MET A 1 -12.74 -43.47 6.57
N SER A 2 -11.77 -42.61 6.29
CA SER A 2 -11.39 -41.35 6.97
C SER A 2 -10.62 -41.54 8.27
N SER A 3 -9.30 -41.53 8.09
CA SER A 3 -8.29 -41.58 9.14
C SER A 3 -8.35 -40.30 9.98
N LEU A 4 -8.01 -40.36 11.26
CA LEU A 4 -7.84 -39.14 12.09
C LEU A 4 -6.79 -38.20 11.50
N GLN A 5 -5.94 -38.70 10.60
CA GLN A 5 -4.99 -37.93 9.81
C GLN A 5 -5.68 -37.04 8.75
N ASP A 6 -6.81 -37.48 8.16
CA ASP A 6 -7.59 -36.68 7.20
C ASP A 6 -8.30 -35.49 7.88
N GLN A 7 -8.66 -35.64 9.15
CA GLN A 7 -9.31 -34.56 9.92
C GLN A 7 -8.30 -33.53 10.43
N LEU A 8 -7.05 -33.91 10.64
CA LEU A 8 -5.99 -32.99 11.03
C LEU A 8 -5.54 -32.10 9.85
N LEU A 9 -5.62 -32.62 8.62
CA LEU A 9 -5.28 -31.88 7.40
C LEU A 9 -6.32 -30.78 7.07
N LYS A 10 -7.59 -30.97 7.46
CA LYS A 10 -8.67 -30.00 7.22
C LYS A 10 -8.66 -28.78 8.15
N LEU A 11 -7.89 -28.79 9.24
CA LEU A 11 -7.80 -27.65 10.15
C LEU A 11 -6.67 -26.66 9.83
N GLN A 12 -5.77 -26.98 8.89
CA GLN A 12 -4.65 -26.11 8.53
C GLN A 12 -4.93 -25.20 7.33
N ASP A 13 -6.09 -25.32 6.69
CA ASP A 13 -6.43 -24.60 5.44
C ASP A 13 -7.49 -23.49 5.63
N SER A 14 -8.10 -23.37 6.81
CA SER A 14 -9.16 -22.37 7.07
C SER A 14 -8.69 -21.09 7.77
N THR A 15 -7.39 -20.89 7.93
CA THR A 15 -6.82 -19.59 8.30
C THR A 15 -5.98 -19.06 7.14
N SER A 16 -6.64 -18.78 6.03
CA SER A 16 -6.21 -17.69 5.14
C SER A 16 -6.53 -16.35 5.82
N ASP A 17 -5.86 -16.11 6.95
CA ASP A 17 -5.58 -14.75 7.39
C ASP A 17 -4.07 -14.64 7.29
N SER A 18 -3.61 -14.22 6.12
CA SER A 18 -2.24 -13.79 5.90
C SER A 18 -2.02 -12.44 6.58
N SER A 19 -2.20 -12.41 7.90
CA SER A 19 -1.74 -11.34 8.77
C SER A 19 -0.51 -11.88 9.49
N GLN A 20 0.62 -11.91 8.79
CA GLN A 20 1.93 -12.02 9.41
C GLN A 20 2.24 -10.66 10.09
N PRO A 21 2.31 -10.56 11.43
CA PRO A 21 2.85 -9.39 12.11
C PRO A 21 4.35 -9.65 12.29
N GLY A 22 5.17 -9.18 11.35
CA GLY A 22 6.61 -9.37 11.40
C GLY A 22 7.36 -8.73 10.23
N ALA A 23 7.88 -7.51 10.47
CA ALA A 23 9.00 -6.88 9.77
C ALA A 23 8.82 -6.30 8.34
N ASN A 24 7.62 -6.26 7.74
CA ASN A 24 7.36 -5.42 6.56
C ASN A 24 5.93 -4.86 6.64
N ALA A 25 5.79 -3.55 6.90
CA ALA A 25 4.49 -2.89 6.76
C ALA A 25 3.92 -3.14 5.36
N SER A 26 2.62 -3.41 5.29
CA SER A 26 1.90 -3.57 4.02
C SER A 26 2.08 -2.34 3.14
N THR A 27 1.99 -2.50 1.82
CA THR A 27 2.12 -1.36 0.88
C THR A 27 1.14 -0.24 1.22
N ARG A 28 -0.09 -0.59 1.60
CA ARG A 28 -1.09 0.34 2.13
C ARG A 28 -0.57 1.13 3.34
N GLU A 29 -0.03 0.48 4.36
CA GLU A 29 0.49 1.16 5.56
C GLU A 29 1.66 2.10 5.21
N LYS A 30 2.54 1.68 4.30
CA LYS A 30 3.65 2.52 3.81
C LYS A 30 3.14 3.75 3.07
N VAL A 31 2.16 3.59 2.19
CA VAL A 31 1.53 4.71 1.46
C VAL A 31 0.85 5.67 2.43
N ILE A 32 0.10 5.17 3.41
CA ILE A 32 -0.53 6.00 4.44
C ILE A 32 0.52 6.75 5.28
N ALA A 33 1.63 6.08 5.63
CA ALA A 33 2.74 6.73 6.33
C ALA A 33 3.38 7.86 5.50
N VAL A 34 3.56 7.66 4.20
CA VAL A 34 4.08 8.69 3.28
C VAL A 34 3.12 9.88 3.19
N LEU A 35 1.81 9.66 3.06
CA LEU A 35 0.82 10.73 3.06
C LEU A 35 0.83 11.51 4.39
N ALA A 36 1.02 10.84 5.52
CA ALA A 36 1.17 11.50 6.81
C ALA A 36 2.42 12.39 6.92
N LEU A 37 3.53 12.01 6.26
CA LEU A 37 4.73 12.87 6.19
C LEU A 37 4.51 14.15 5.37
N LEU A 38 3.48 14.18 4.51
CA LEU A 38 3.05 15.34 3.73
C LEU A 38 1.95 16.14 4.43
N GLY A 39 1.60 15.80 5.69
CA GLY A 39 0.61 16.52 6.49
C GLY A 39 -0.83 16.03 6.33
N VAL A 40 -1.04 14.86 5.70
CA VAL A 40 -2.37 14.24 5.63
C VAL A 40 -2.66 13.43 6.89
N GLU A 41 -3.75 13.75 7.59
CA GLU A 41 -4.22 12.94 8.72
C GLU A 41 -4.58 11.52 8.26
N LYS A 42 -4.12 10.51 9.00
CA LYS A 42 -4.26 9.09 8.60
C LYS A 42 -5.72 8.67 8.44
N GLU A 43 -6.61 9.26 9.23
CA GLU A 43 -8.05 9.00 9.22
C GLU A 43 -8.71 9.50 7.93
N ASN A 44 -8.11 10.52 7.28
CA ASN A 44 -8.60 11.07 6.02
C ASN A 44 -8.07 10.33 4.80
N ALA A 45 -7.00 9.53 4.94
CA ALA A 45 -6.37 8.74 3.89
C ALA A 45 -7.18 7.48 3.52
N VAL A 46 -8.49 7.65 3.30
CA VAL A 46 -9.40 6.57 2.86
C VAL A 46 -9.23 6.30 1.35
N PRO A 47 -9.44 5.06 0.87
CA PRO A 47 -9.26 4.68 -0.54
C PRO A 47 -9.88 5.63 -1.57
N SER A 48 -11.11 6.08 -1.30
CA SER A 48 -11.89 6.94 -2.20
C SER A 48 -11.51 8.42 -2.15
N ALA A 49 -10.66 8.84 -1.20
CA ALA A 49 -10.26 10.23 -1.10
C ALA A 49 -9.39 10.62 -2.29
N ARG A 50 -9.69 11.76 -2.90
CA ARG A 50 -8.85 12.35 -3.94
C ARG A 50 -7.62 13.00 -3.29
N LEU A 51 -6.44 12.81 -3.86
CA LEU A 51 -5.19 13.37 -3.35
C LEU A 51 -5.28 14.90 -3.22
N ASP A 52 -5.87 15.56 -4.23
CA ASP A 52 -6.05 17.02 -4.21
C ASP A 52 -6.99 17.48 -3.09
N SER A 53 -8.02 16.68 -2.75
CA SER A 53 -8.93 16.96 -1.63
C SER A 53 -8.27 16.76 -0.26
N LEU A 54 -7.17 16.02 -0.21
CA LEU A 54 -6.33 15.86 0.99
C LEU A 54 -5.27 16.97 1.12
N GLY A 55 -5.28 17.96 0.22
CA GLY A 55 -4.34 19.07 0.23
C GLY A 55 -3.00 18.76 -0.45
N ILE A 56 -2.89 17.61 -1.15
CA ILE A 56 -1.69 17.28 -1.93
C ILE A 56 -1.66 18.13 -3.20
N THR A 57 -0.80 19.15 -3.22
CA THR A 57 -0.62 20.04 -4.37
C THR A 57 0.33 19.45 -5.41
N SER A 58 0.52 20.16 -6.53
CA SER A 58 1.52 19.79 -7.53
C SER A 58 2.95 19.77 -6.97
N LEU A 59 3.29 20.67 -6.04
CA LEU A 59 4.60 20.66 -5.40
C LEU A 59 4.75 19.46 -4.45
N ASP A 60 3.69 19.15 -3.70
CA ASP A 60 3.67 17.98 -2.81
C ASP A 60 3.75 16.66 -3.57
N ARG A 61 3.24 16.61 -4.81
CA ARG A 61 3.38 15.42 -5.67
C ARG A 61 4.83 15.12 -6.05
N ILE A 62 5.69 16.13 -6.17
CA ILE A 62 7.13 15.94 -6.42
C ILE A 62 7.77 15.29 -5.18
N GLU A 63 7.44 15.77 -3.98
CA GLU A 63 7.91 15.16 -2.73
C GLU A 63 7.34 13.75 -2.53
N LEU A 64 6.07 13.54 -2.87
CA LEU A 64 5.40 12.24 -2.84
C LEU A 64 6.12 11.21 -3.72
N THR A 65 6.59 11.60 -4.93
CA THR A 65 7.44 10.75 -5.78
C THR A 65 8.64 10.22 -5.00
N ILE A 66 9.41 11.11 -4.36
CA ILE A 66 10.63 10.74 -3.65
C ILE A 66 10.30 9.84 -2.45
N ARG A 67 9.32 10.24 -1.62
CA ARG A 67 8.98 9.52 -0.39
C ARG A 67 8.39 8.14 -0.68
N VAL A 68 7.58 8.00 -1.73
CA VAL A 68 7.01 6.70 -2.09
C VAL A 68 8.09 5.75 -2.62
N GLU A 69 9.07 6.23 -3.38
CA GLU A 69 10.24 5.43 -3.79
C GLU A 69 11.02 4.93 -2.57
N GLU A 70 11.34 5.82 -1.64
CA GLU A 70 12.12 5.50 -0.44
C GLU A 70 11.41 4.51 0.49
N HIS A 71 10.10 4.69 0.71
CA HIS A 71 9.35 3.86 1.65
C HIS A 71 8.88 2.53 1.05
N CYS A 72 8.57 2.51 -0.25
CA CYS A 72 8.06 1.33 -0.93
C CYS A 72 9.16 0.53 -1.66
N GLY A 73 10.34 1.10 -1.89
CA GLY A 73 11.49 0.40 -2.45
C GLY A 73 11.41 0.17 -3.96
N PHE A 74 10.75 1.07 -4.70
CA PHE A 74 10.69 1.03 -6.16
C PHE A 74 11.11 2.38 -6.78
N ARG A 75 11.21 2.40 -8.11
CA ARG A 75 11.46 3.62 -8.90
C ARG A 75 10.23 4.02 -9.72
N THR A 76 9.96 5.32 -9.80
CA THR A 76 8.85 5.93 -10.51
C THR A 76 9.25 7.29 -11.11
N THR A 77 8.32 7.97 -11.74
CA THR A 77 8.49 9.32 -12.29
C THR A 77 7.40 10.22 -11.73
N ASP A 78 7.69 11.52 -11.66
CA ASP A 78 6.70 12.52 -11.30
C ASP A 78 5.44 12.38 -12.17
N THR A 79 5.61 12.23 -13.48
CA THR A 79 4.49 12.07 -14.43
C THR A 79 3.56 10.92 -14.08
N ALA A 80 4.08 9.82 -13.54
CA ALA A 80 3.25 8.70 -13.10
C ALA A 80 2.47 9.05 -11.83
N ILE A 81 3.08 9.74 -10.86
CA ILE A 81 2.42 10.20 -9.64
C ILE A 81 1.38 11.29 -9.92
N PHE A 82 1.65 12.20 -10.85
CA PHE A 82 0.71 13.23 -11.30
C PHE A 82 -0.55 12.66 -11.97
N ALA A 83 -0.48 11.46 -12.54
CA ALA A 83 -1.63 10.80 -13.16
C ALA A 83 -2.58 10.12 -12.16
N LEU A 84 -2.17 9.98 -10.89
CA LEU A 84 -2.97 9.33 -9.84
C LEU A 84 -3.98 10.33 -9.25
N GLU A 85 -5.23 9.91 -9.09
CA GLU A 85 -6.28 10.80 -8.58
C GLU A 85 -6.61 10.53 -7.11
N THR A 86 -6.59 9.27 -6.69
CA THR A 86 -7.07 8.83 -5.37
C THR A 86 -5.98 8.14 -4.55
N VAL A 87 -6.23 7.99 -3.25
CA VAL A 87 -5.39 7.18 -2.36
C VAL A 87 -5.33 5.73 -2.85
N GLN A 88 -6.44 5.17 -3.34
CA GLN A 88 -6.43 3.81 -3.88
C GLN A 88 -5.54 3.69 -5.13
N ASP A 89 -5.58 4.68 -6.03
CA ASP A 89 -4.69 4.67 -7.21
C ASP A 89 -3.22 4.62 -6.81
N LEU A 90 -2.84 5.35 -5.76
CA LEU A 90 -1.48 5.35 -5.22
C LEU A 90 -1.09 4.01 -4.58
N ILE A 91 -2.00 3.38 -3.84
CA ILE A 91 -1.77 2.06 -3.25
C ILE A 91 -1.59 1.02 -4.36
N ASP A 92 -2.53 0.95 -5.31
CA ASP A 92 -2.49 0.00 -6.42
C ASP A 92 -1.24 0.19 -7.27
N TYR A 93 -0.85 1.45 -7.52
CA TYR A 93 0.37 1.76 -8.24
C TYR A 93 1.61 1.24 -7.50
N ALA A 94 1.70 1.51 -6.20
CA ALA A 94 2.82 1.09 -5.37
C ALA A 94 2.93 -0.45 -5.27
N GLU A 95 1.80 -1.15 -5.17
CA GLU A 95 1.76 -2.62 -5.14
C GLU A 95 2.28 -3.21 -6.46
N ARG A 96 1.74 -2.74 -7.59
CA ARG A 96 2.18 -3.18 -8.93
C ARG A 96 3.65 -2.91 -9.18
N LYS A 97 4.19 -1.78 -8.69
CA LYS A 97 5.61 -1.45 -8.83
C LYS A 97 6.50 -2.31 -7.94
N GLY A 98 6.09 -2.55 -6.70
CA GLY A 98 6.81 -3.39 -5.75
C GLY A 98 6.89 -4.86 -6.18
N GLU A 99 5.91 -5.36 -6.93
CA GLU A 99 5.95 -6.71 -7.52
C GLU A 99 6.92 -6.82 -8.70
N GLN A 100 7.02 -5.79 -9.54
CA GLN A 100 7.87 -5.79 -10.74
C GLN A 100 9.37 -5.65 -10.46
N GLN A 101 9.76 -5.27 -9.24
CA GLN A 101 11.16 -5.05 -8.85
C GLN A 101 11.72 -6.12 -7.90
N LYS A 102 10.95 -7.17 -7.60
CA LYS A 102 11.41 -8.36 -6.89
C LYS A 102 11.96 -9.40 -7.86
#